data_AF-A0A1S8S625-F1
#
_entry.id   AF-A0A1S8S625-F1
#
_cell.length_a   1.000
_cell.length_b   1.000
_cell.length_c   1.000
_cell.angle_alpha   90.00
_cell.angle_beta   90.00
_cell.angle_gamma   90.00
#
_symmetry.space_group_name_H-M   'P 1'
#
loop_
_entity.id
_entity.type
_entity.pdbx_description
1 polymer ?
#
loop_
_entity_poly.entity_id
_entity_poly.type
_entity_poly.pdbx_seq_one_letter_code
_entity_poly.pdbx_strand_id
1 'polypeptide(L)'
;MIYISYGSTENKNTDLQLLRRRDNNSEIFLEKILNTYIENDMISPLNTVEIETVNRCNNDCSFCPVNRNIDKRKMTIMDEDLFYSIIKQLEEIDYSGVISLFSNNEPLIDKRIIKFIKYAKEKLPNAQHWIYTNGLLLDEDTFEQLIENLDYMVIDNYNDDMVLLPNIKEIYDKFKERETKCNVMILVRKKNQVLDTRGGNAPNRSNDIIFNSKCVLPFIQMVIRPDGKVSKCCQDAVAATTVGDLAKESIMEVWSGKIFRQYRQTLFDQGRNGIKGCNTCDAFGLWNYIPSEWIGKALRIFVDIIAEKRKNRKIYLYEFCKETKHTAQILLDNGIKVDGIIGKCDENVFKGIPIMDMNDVIVEEGFVVFPFDTFEVINKLEENNLVVGKDFIIYRPLTLQHAPFDIVDNDENKNVYGNLKNFYGKLLNKKIIIFGTGMASVNVIEKLSLNAEYFLDNNSNKWGEKYYNTNIFNPKKVLEEHEGKIIIVVASQHYESIKNQLVEMGVSEDKILDGLKYIE
;
A
#
# COMPACT_ATOMS: atom_id res chain seq x y z
N MET A 1 -13.20 13.70 7.81
CA MET A 1 -13.67 14.56 6.68
C MET A 1 -14.59 13.76 5.76
N ILE A 2 -15.58 14.39 5.10
CA ILE A 2 -16.41 13.76 4.06
C ILE A 2 -16.11 14.39 2.71
N TYR A 3 -15.70 13.60 1.73
CA TYR A 3 -15.43 14.10 0.38
C TYR A 3 -15.98 13.19 -0.71
N ILE A 4 -16.27 13.80 -1.87
CA ILE A 4 -16.75 13.13 -3.06
C ILE A 4 -15.58 12.97 -4.02
N SER A 5 -15.39 11.75 -4.53
CA SER A 5 -14.44 11.45 -5.59
C SER A 5 -15.16 10.85 -6.79
N TYR A 6 -14.87 11.36 -7.98
CA TYR A 6 -15.43 10.85 -9.23
C TYR A 6 -14.41 9.92 -9.87
N GLY A 7 -14.79 8.65 -10.08
CA GLY A 7 -13.98 7.72 -10.86
C GLY A 7 -14.00 8.07 -12.36
N SER A 8 -13.01 7.58 -13.11
CA SER A 8 -13.02 7.67 -14.57
C SER A 8 -14.33 7.17 -15.17
N THR A 9 -14.83 7.90 -16.16
CA THR A 9 -16.01 7.53 -16.96
C THR A 9 -15.70 6.53 -18.07
N GLU A 10 -14.42 6.26 -18.32
CA GLU A 10 -13.93 5.36 -19.35
C GLU A 10 -13.78 3.94 -18.82
N ASN A 11 -13.99 2.94 -19.67
CA ASN A 11 -13.72 1.56 -19.29
C ASN A 11 -12.24 1.35 -18.96
N LYS A 12 -11.93 0.37 -18.09
CA LYS A 12 -10.56 0.00 -17.82
C LYS A 12 -9.86 -0.35 -19.13
N ASN A 13 -8.74 0.31 -19.39
CA ASN A 13 -8.01 0.16 -20.63
C ASN A 13 -7.59 -1.31 -20.84
N THR A 14 -8.02 -1.88 -21.97
CA THR A 14 -7.74 -3.26 -22.38
C THR A 14 -6.65 -3.35 -23.45
N ASP A 15 -5.94 -2.26 -23.73
CA ASP A 15 -4.81 -2.24 -24.66
C ASP A 15 -3.76 -3.26 -24.21
N LEU A 16 -3.46 -4.21 -25.10
CA LEU A 16 -2.59 -5.34 -24.83
C LEU A 16 -1.15 -4.91 -24.56
N GLN A 17 -0.65 -3.91 -25.29
CA GLN A 17 0.71 -3.41 -25.13
C GLN A 17 0.85 -2.74 -23.77
N LEU A 18 -0.13 -1.90 -23.40
CA LEU A 18 -0.20 -1.28 -22.10
C LEU A 18 -0.21 -2.33 -20.97
N LEU A 19 -1.10 -3.31 -21.03
CA LEU A 19 -1.24 -4.29 -19.97
C LEU A 19 0.01 -5.16 -19.82
N ARG A 20 0.68 -5.52 -20.93
CA ARG A 20 1.99 -6.20 -20.91
C ARG A 20 3.08 -5.34 -20.31
N ARG A 21 3.12 -4.05 -20.63
CA ARG A 21 4.05 -3.10 -20.05
C ARG A 21 3.85 -2.93 -18.55
N ARG A 22 2.60 -2.81 -18.08
CA ARG A 22 2.29 -2.76 -16.64
C ARG A 22 2.72 -4.04 -15.93
N ASP A 23 2.52 -5.20 -16.56
CA ASP A 23 2.98 -6.49 -16.04
C ASP A 23 4.50 -6.52 -15.88
N ASN A 24 5.23 -6.25 -16.96
CA ASN A 24 6.70 -6.23 -16.95
C ASN A 24 7.26 -5.21 -15.96
N ASN A 25 6.68 -4.00 -15.90
CA ASN A 25 7.12 -2.97 -14.95
C ASN A 25 6.84 -3.37 -13.50
N SER A 26 5.68 -3.97 -13.24
CA SER A 26 5.34 -4.45 -11.88
C SER A 26 6.32 -5.52 -11.41
N GLU A 27 6.72 -6.43 -12.30
CA GLU A 27 7.64 -7.51 -11.95
C GLU A 27 8.97 -7.01 -11.38
N ILE A 28 9.54 -5.95 -11.96
CA ILE A 28 10.82 -5.36 -11.52
C ILE A 28 10.79 -4.97 -10.04
N PHE A 29 9.69 -4.32 -9.60
CA PHE A 29 9.54 -3.87 -8.23
C PHE A 29 9.12 -5.01 -7.31
N LEU A 30 8.12 -5.80 -7.72
CA LEU A 30 7.53 -6.83 -6.86
C LEU A 30 8.51 -7.97 -6.60
N GLU A 31 9.36 -8.32 -7.56
CA GLU A 31 10.45 -9.27 -7.34
C GLU A 31 11.37 -8.82 -6.21
N LYS A 32 11.94 -7.61 -6.30
CA LYS A 32 12.83 -7.06 -5.26
C LYS A 32 12.12 -6.92 -3.92
N ILE A 33 10.85 -6.49 -3.91
CA ILE A 33 10.07 -6.34 -2.67
C ILE A 33 9.86 -7.69 -2.00
N LEU A 34 9.40 -8.69 -2.75
CA LEU A 34 9.05 -10.00 -2.20
C LEU A 34 10.28 -10.84 -1.85
N ASN A 35 11.40 -10.65 -2.55
CA ASN A 35 12.65 -11.36 -2.29
C ASN A 35 13.11 -11.21 -0.83
N THR A 36 12.92 -10.02 -0.25
CA THR A 36 13.25 -9.76 1.15
C THR A 36 12.49 -10.62 2.16
N TYR A 37 11.32 -11.15 1.80
CA TYR A 37 10.57 -12.10 2.64
C TYR A 37 10.99 -13.54 2.35
N ILE A 38 11.20 -13.88 1.09
CA ILE A 38 11.47 -15.26 0.65
C ILE A 38 12.89 -15.71 1.02
N GLU A 39 13.93 -14.92 0.71
CA GLU A 39 15.32 -15.31 0.99
C GLU A 39 15.63 -15.41 2.49
N ASN A 40 14.92 -14.63 3.31
CA ASN A 40 15.12 -14.59 4.76
C ASN A 40 14.18 -15.54 5.52
N ASP A 41 13.37 -16.36 4.82
CA ASP A 41 12.28 -17.19 5.39
C ASP A 41 11.40 -16.40 6.37
N MET A 42 11.16 -15.12 6.05
CA MET A 42 10.40 -14.21 6.88
C MET A 42 8.92 -14.33 6.57
N ILE A 43 8.11 -14.43 7.62
CA ILE A 43 6.66 -14.26 7.52
C ILE A 43 6.38 -12.77 7.46
N SER A 44 5.84 -12.30 6.34
CA SER A 44 5.36 -10.92 6.23
C SER A 44 4.30 -10.64 7.31
N PRO A 45 4.32 -9.46 7.95
CA PRO A 45 3.26 -9.07 8.88
C PRO A 45 1.87 -9.22 8.25
N LEU A 46 0.90 -9.65 9.04
CA LEU A 46 -0.49 -9.62 8.61
C LEU A 46 -0.97 -8.16 8.71
N ASN A 47 -1.12 -7.50 7.57
CA ASN A 47 -1.41 -6.07 7.55
C ASN A 47 -2.90 -5.75 7.41
N THR A 48 -3.65 -6.60 6.71
CA THR A 48 -5.06 -6.36 6.40
C THR A 48 -5.87 -7.63 6.56
N VAL A 49 -6.99 -7.51 7.27
CA VAL A 49 -7.96 -8.57 7.45
C VAL A 49 -9.32 -8.08 6.95
N GLU A 50 -9.81 -8.72 5.89
CA GLU A 50 -11.15 -8.52 5.37
C GLU A 50 -12.07 -9.64 5.89
N ILE A 51 -13.21 -9.28 6.47
CA ILE A 51 -14.17 -10.24 7.04
C ILE A 51 -15.54 -10.04 6.38
N GLU A 52 -15.96 -11.03 5.61
CA GLU A 52 -17.34 -11.12 5.12
C GLU A 52 -18.24 -11.71 6.22
N THR A 53 -19.11 -10.90 6.84
CA THR A 53 -20.12 -11.40 7.80
C THR A 53 -21.30 -12.06 7.09
N VAL A 54 -21.54 -11.71 5.84
CA VAL A 54 -22.52 -12.33 4.93
C VAL A 54 -21.98 -12.26 3.50
N ASN A 55 -22.09 -13.34 2.72
CA ASN A 55 -21.60 -13.38 1.33
C ASN A 55 -22.70 -13.02 0.32
N ARG A 56 -23.37 -11.89 0.53
CA ARG A 56 -24.43 -11.40 -0.37
C ARG A 56 -24.32 -9.92 -0.64
N CYS A 57 -24.77 -9.52 -1.82
CA CYS A 57 -24.93 -8.12 -2.21
C CYS A 57 -26.35 -7.91 -2.76
N ASN A 58 -26.87 -6.70 -2.57
CA ASN A 58 -28.20 -6.28 -3.03
C ASN A 58 -28.16 -5.51 -4.36
N ASN A 59 -26.97 -5.29 -4.93
CA ASN A 59 -26.76 -4.57 -6.19
C ASN A 59 -26.51 -5.52 -7.37
N ASP A 60 -26.63 -5.01 -8.59
CA ASP A 60 -26.49 -5.76 -9.85
C ASP A 60 -25.52 -5.09 -10.83
N CYS A 61 -24.41 -4.55 -10.33
CA CYS A 61 -23.30 -4.02 -11.14
C CYS A 61 -22.85 -5.05 -12.20
N SER A 62 -22.69 -4.62 -13.46
CA SER A 62 -22.37 -5.55 -14.56
C SER A 62 -20.93 -6.06 -14.55
N PHE A 63 -20.04 -5.44 -13.77
CA PHE A 63 -18.65 -5.90 -13.61
C PHE A 63 -18.43 -6.86 -12.43
N CYS A 64 -19.43 -7.03 -11.57
CA CYS A 64 -19.23 -7.72 -10.30
C CYS A 64 -19.63 -9.20 -10.41
N PRO A 65 -18.75 -10.17 -10.09
CA PRO A 65 -19.12 -11.58 -10.01
C PRO A 65 -20.10 -11.89 -8.86
N VAL A 66 -20.20 -10.98 -7.88
CA VAL A 66 -21.13 -11.04 -6.73
C VAL A 66 -22.40 -10.22 -6.98
N ASN A 67 -22.68 -9.89 -8.23
CA ASN A 67 -23.97 -9.34 -8.62
C ASN A 67 -25.11 -10.26 -8.16
N ARG A 68 -26.13 -9.67 -7.53
CA ARG A 68 -27.27 -10.38 -6.91
C ARG A 68 -27.99 -11.36 -7.84
N ASN A 69 -27.94 -11.12 -9.15
CA ASN A 69 -28.63 -11.92 -10.15
C ASN A 69 -27.80 -13.13 -10.64
N ILE A 70 -26.49 -13.17 -10.35
CA ILE A 70 -25.58 -14.19 -10.89
C ILE A 70 -24.66 -14.82 -9.84
N ASP A 71 -24.66 -14.35 -8.58
CA ASP A 71 -23.82 -14.90 -7.52
C ASP A 71 -24.14 -16.39 -7.28
N LYS A 72 -23.16 -17.25 -7.59
CA LYS A 72 -23.28 -18.71 -7.49
C LYS A 72 -22.89 -19.27 -6.12
N ARG A 73 -22.35 -18.44 -5.23
CA ARG A 73 -21.91 -18.89 -3.90
C ARG A 73 -23.14 -19.30 -3.09
N LYS A 74 -23.04 -20.36 -2.29
CA LYS A 74 -24.10 -20.69 -1.31
C LYS A 74 -24.23 -19.55 -0.31
N MET A 75 -25.46 -19.11 0.00
CA MET A 75 -25.67 -18.05 0.99
C MET A 75 -25.23 -18.54 2.35
N THR A 76 -24.35 -17.76 2.97
CA THR A 76 -23.82 -18.04 4.30
C THR A 76 -23.78 -16.73 5.07
N ILE A 77 -24.20 -16.83 6.34
CA ILE A 77 -24.12 -15.77 7.34
C ILE A 77 -23.15 -16.29 8.41
N MET A 78 -22.24 -15.44 8.85
CA MET A 78 -21.25 -15.78 9.87
C MET A 78 -21.93 -15.99 11.21
N ASP A 79 -21.57 -17.09 11.86
CA ASP A 79 -21.94 -17.36 13.25
C ASP A 79 -21.30 -16.32 14.19
N GLU A 80 -22.03 -15.87 15.21
CA GLU A 80 -21.50 -14.82 16.10
C GLU A 80 -20.29 -15.30 16.91
N ASP A 81 -20.30 -16.54 17.38
CA ASP A 81 -19.20 -17.09 18.18
C ASP A 81 -17.93 -17.20 17.33
N LEU A 82 -18.08 -17.52 16.04
CA LEU A 82 -16.98 -17.49 15.08
C LEU A 82 -16.43 -16.07 14.91
N PHE A 83 -17.28 -15.07 14.73
CA PHE A 83 -16.83 -13.67 14.63
C PHE A 83 -16.05 -13.24 15.88
N TYR A 84 -16.60 -13.51 17.07
CA TYR A 84 -15.95 -13.16 18.34
C TYR A 84 -14.63 -13.91 18.55
N SER A 85 -14.56 -15.18 18.14
CA SER A 85 -13.33 -15.97 18.14
C SER A 85 -12.27 -15.35 17.24
N ILE A 86 -12.62 -14.93 16.02
CA ILE A 86 -11.68 -14.29 15.09
C ILE A 86 -11.13 -12.99 15.68
N ILE A 87 -11.99 -12.13 16.23
CA ILE A 87 -11.55 -10.87 16.85
C ILE A 87 -10.66 -11.13 18.07
N LYS A 88 -10.99 -12.14 18.90
CA LYS A 88 -10.16 -12.52 20.04
C LYS A 88 -8.76 -12.99 19.59
N GLN A 89 -8.68 -13.77 18.51
CA GLN A 89 -7.39 -14.21 17.97
C GLN A 89 -6.56 -13.05 17.41
N LEU A 90 -7.20 -12.02 16.86
CA LEU A 90 -6.53 -10.77 16.47
C LEU A 90 -6.03 -9.98 17.69
N GLU A 91 -6.81 -9.95 18.77
CA GLU A 91 -6.43 -9.31 20.04
C GLU A 91 -5.21 -10.01 20.65
N GLU A 92 -5.17 -11.35 20.63
CA GLU A 92 -4.07 -12.18 21.14
C GLU A 92 -2.72 -11.94 20.43
N ILE A 93 -2.73 -11.37 19.22
CA ILE A 93 -1.53 -11.02 18.47
C ILE A 93 -1.26 -9.51 18.43
N ASP A 94 -1.92 -8.74 19.30
CA ASP A 94 -1.81 -7.28 19.37
C ASP A 94 -2.03 -6.61 17.99
N TYR A 95 -3.01 -7.11 17.23
CA TYR A 95 -3.21 -6.69 15.84
C TYR A 95 -3.41 -5.17 15.72
N SER A 96 -2.52 -4.52 14.96
CA SER A 96 -2.57 -3.07 14.71
C SER A 96 -2.70 -2.73 13.22
N GLY A 97 -3.18 -3.68 12.41
CA GLY A 97 -3.38 -3.50 10.97
C GLY A 97 -4.74 -2.88 10.65
N VAL A 98 -5.22 -3.12 9.43
CA VAL A 98 -6.55 -2.71 8.97
C VAL A 98 -7.51 -3.87 9.03
N ILE A 99 -8.56 -3.76 9.86
CA ILE A 99 -9.70 -4.66 9.85
C ILE A 99 -10.86 -4.04 9.09
N SER A 100 -11.34 -4.78 8.10
CA SER A 100 -12.37 -4.37 7.15
C SER A 100 -13.54 -5.33 7.22
N LEU A 101 -14.74 -4.88 7.61
CA LEU A 101 -15.93 -5.76 7.63
C LEU A 101 -16.65 -5.80 6.28
N PHE A 102 -15.91 -6.23 5.25
CA PHE A 102 -16.40 -6.54 3.91
C PHE A 102 -15.40 -7.46 3.21
N SER A 103 -15.74 -7.92 2.01
CA SER A 103 -14.77 -8.11 0.93
C SER A 103 -15.50 -8.10 -0.40
N ASN A 104 -16.33 -9.12 -0.61
CA ASN A 104 -17.12 -9.34 -1.81
C ASN A 104 -18.58 -9.53 -1.41
N ASN A 105 -19.17 -8.50 -0.81
CA ASN A 105 -20.53 -8.47 -0.29
C ASN A 105 -21.03 -7.01 -0.11
N GLU A 106 -22.30 -6.85 0.30
CA GLU A 106 -22.81 -5.62 0.90
C GLU A 106 -22.90 -5.83 2.43
N PRO A 107 -22.04 -5.18 3.25
CA PRO A 107 -22.02 -5.37 4.69
C PRO A 107 -23.33 -5.01 5.39
N LEU A 108 -24.07 -3.99 4.91
CA LEU A 108 -25.30 -3.52 5.54
C LEU A 108 -26.51 -4.46 5.38
N ILE A 109 -26.33 -5.56 4.65
CA ILE A 109 -27.29 -6.68 4.66
C ILE A 109 -27.28 -7.37 6.02
N ASP A 110 -26.13 -7.48 6.69
CA ASP A 110 -26.07 -8.05 8.04
C ASP A 110 -26.49 -7.00 9.06
N LYS A 111 -27.67 -7.16 9.65
CA LYS A 111 -28.21 -6.24 10.66
C LYS A 111 -27.39 -6.20 11.96
N ARG A 112 -26.44 -7.10 12.13
CA ARG A 112 -25.50 -7.13 13.26
C ARG A 112 -24.23 -6.32 12.99
N ILE A 113 -24.03 -5.77 11.80
CA ILE A 113 -22.75 -5.16 11.39
C ILE A 113 -22.27 -4.08 12.37
N ILE A 114 -23.15 -3.21 12.85
CA ILE A 114 -22.78 -2.17 13.83
C ILE A 114 -22.32 -2.77 15.17
N LYS A 115 -22.99 -3.83 15.63
CA LYS A 115 -22.59 -4.59 16.84
C LYS A 115 -21.18 -5.15 16.68
N PHE A 116 -20.89 -5.72 15.51
CA PHE A 116 -19.59 -6.28 15.19
C PHE A 116 -18.48 -5.24 15.08
N ILE A 117 -18.75 -4.07 14.46
CA ILE A 117 -17.80 -2.95 14.40
C ILE A 117 -17.47 -2.47 15.82
N LYS A 118 -18.49 -2.23 16.65
CA LYS A 118 -18.30 -1.77 18.04
C LYS A 118 -17.44 -2.75 18.85
N TYR A 119 -17.73 -4.04 18.74
CA TYR A 119 -16.94 -5.08 19.42
C TYR A 119 -15.49 -5.12 18.91
N ALA A 120 -15.28 -5.09 17.59
CA ALA A 120 -13.94 -5.07 17.01
C ALA A 120 -13.16 -3.83 17.46
N LYS A 121 -13.77 -2.64 17.48
CA LYS A 121 -13.13 -1.38 17.93
C LYS A 121 -12.74 -1.43 19.40
N GLU A 122 -13.57 -2.05 20.25
CA GLU A 122 -13.27 -2.25 21.67
C GLU A 122 -12.07 -3.17 21.88
N LYS A 123 -12.02 -4.32 21.19
CA LYS A 123 -10.96 -5.33 21.36
C LYS A 123 -9.67 -5.02 20.62
N LEU A 124 -9.76 -4.27 19.52
CA LEU A 124 -8.64 -3.93 18.66
C LEU A 124 -8.48 -2.40 18.56
N PRO A 125 -8.23 -1.69 19.69
CA PRO A 125 -8.19 -0.23 19.70
C PRO A 125 -7.01 0.34 18.89
N ASN A 126 -5.96 -0.45 18.69
CA ASN A 126 -4.77 -0.08 17.90
C ASN A 126 -4.89 -0.41 16.41
N ALA A 127 -5.95 -1.12 16.00
CA ALA A 127 -6.24 -1.39 14.60
C ALA A 127 -7.06 -0.25 13.98
N GLN A 128 -6.97 -0.10 12.67
CA GLN A 128 -7.88 0.75 11.91
C GLN A 128 -9.12 -0.05 11.48
N HIS A 129 -10.29 0.55 11.65
CA HIS A 129 -11.60 -0.09 11.39
C HIS A 129 -12.25 0.54 10.17
N TRP A 130 -12.38 -0.27 9.11
CA TRP A 130 -12.78 0.20 7.79
C TRP A 130 -14.06 -0.51 7.31
N ILE A 131 -14.82 0.17 6.45
CA ILE A 131 -15.94 -0.45 5.72
C ILE A 131 -16.06 0.09 4.30
N TYR A 132 -16.49 -0.79 3.39
CA TYR A 132 -16.90 -0.43 2.04
C TYR A 132 -18.34 -0.88 1.86
N THR A 133 -19.22 0.04 1.47
CA THR A 133 -20.66 -0.22 1.22
C THR A 133 -21.06 0.39 -0.11
N ASN A 134 -22.01 -0.23 -0.81
CA ASN A 134 -22.61 0.37 -2.00
C ASN A 134 -23.62 1.50 -1.69
N GLY A 135 -23.93 1.71 -0.40
CA GLY A 135 -24.74 2.82 0.06
C GLY A 135 -26.26 2.66 -0.15
N LEU A 136 -26.74 1.63 -0.85
CA LEU A 136 -28.18 1.47 -1.13
C LEU A 136 -29.04 1.22 0.11
N LEU A 137 -28.44 0.66 1.18
CA LEU A 137 -29.11 0.39 2.47
C LEU A 137 -28.75 1.43 3.53
N LEU A 138 -28.01 2.47 3.16
CA LEU A 138 -27.51 3.46 4.09
C LEU A 138 -28.58 4.53 4.33
N ASP A 139 -28.98 4.66 5.60
CA ASP A 139 -29.81 5.74 6.10
C ASP A 139 -29.01 6.62 7.07
N GLU A 140 -29.63 7.69 7.55
CA GLU A 140 -29.01 8.66 8.44
C GLU A 140 -28.49 8.04 9.74
N ASP A 141 -29.32 7.23 10.41
CA ASP A 141 -28.99 6.61 11.71
C ASP A 141 -27.83 5.62 11.56
N THR A 142 -27.89 4.76 10.53
CA THR A 142 -26.81 3.83 10.22
C THR A 142 -25.52 4.57 9.86
N PHE A 143 -25.62 5.63 9.05
CA PHE A 143 -24.46 6.45 8.69
C PHE A 143 -23.80 7.08 9.92
N GLU A 144 -24.59 7.68 10.80
CA GLU A 144 -24.10 8.29 12.04
C GLU A 144 -23.40 7.25 12.93
N GLN A 145 -24.02 6.08 13.13
CA GLN A 145 -23.41 5.00 13.89
C GLN A 145 -22.10 4.49 13.26
N LEU A 146 -21.98 4.46 11.93
CA LEU A 146 -20.76 4.06 11.25
C LEU A 146 -19.63 5.08 11.46
N ILE A 147 -19.89 6.37 11.22
CA ILE A 147 -18.85 7.41 11.32
C ILE A 147 -18.34 7.62 12.75
N GLU A 148 -19.13 7.25 13.76
CA GLU A 148 -18.71 7.30 15.17
C GLU A 148 -17.78 6.15 15.57
N ASN A 149 -17.85 5.02 14.87
CA ASN A 149 -17.16 3.77 15.27
C ASN A 149 -16.09 3.31 14.27
N LEU A 150 -15.94 4.00 13.14
CA LEU A 150 -14.95 3.68 12.10
C LEU A 150 -13.87 4.76 11.98
N ASP A 151 -12.74 4.36 11.42
CA ASP A 151 -11.65 5.27 11.05
C ASP A 151 -11.76 5.65 9.56
N TYR A 152 -12.26 4.74 8.71
CA TYR A 152 -12.43 4.98 7.28
C TYR A 152 -13.70 4.31 6.73
N MET A 153 -14.42 5.02 5.87
CA MET A 153 -15.60 4.48 5.18
C MET A 153 -15.57 4.88 3.70
N VAL A 154 -15.83 3.90 2.84
CA VAL A 154 -16.05 4.13 1.41
C VAL A 154 -17.49 3.82 1.06
N ILE A 155 -18.16 4.79 0.45
CA ILE A 155 -19.48 4.63 -0.16
C ILE A 155 -19.28 4.53 -1.67
N ASP A 156 -19.36 3.31 -2.18
CA ASP A 156 -19.31 3.02 -3.61
C ASP A 156 -20.67 3.35 -4.27
N ASN A 157 -20.87 4.63 -4.58
CA ASN A 157 -22.04 5.16 -5.25
C ASN A 157 -22.02 4.80 -6.76
N TYR A 158 -22.55 3.61 -7.07
CA TYR A 158 -22.68 3.13 -8.45
C TYR A 158 -23.90 3.72 -9.16
N ASN A 159 -23.65 4.65 -10.08
CA ASN A 159 -24.66 5.30 -10.92
C ASN A 159 -24.07 5.66 -12.29
N ASP A 160 -24.69 5.20 -13.38
CA ASP A 160 -24.21 5.45 -14.74
C ASP A 160 -24.29 6.93 -15.16
N ASP A 161 -25.21 7.69 -14.55
CA ASP A 161 -25.34 9.13 -14.76
C ASP A 161 -24.27 9.94 -13.99
N MET A 162 -23.39 9.28 -13.25
CA MET A 162 -22.34 9.90 -12.44
C MET A 162 -22.88 10.92 -11.42
N VAL A 163 -24.06 10.64 -10.85
CA VAL A 163 -24.65 11.45 -9.78
C VAL A 163 -24.84 10.63 -8.50
N LEU A 164 -24.91 11.32 -7.36
CA LEU A 164 -25.21 10.69 -6.08
C LEU A 164 -26.60 10.05 -6.10
N LEU A 165 -26.70 8.86 -5.50
CA LEU A 165 -27.98 8.24 -5.18
C LEU A 165 -28.76 9.17 -4.23
N PRO A 166 -30.10 9.21 -4.30
CA PRO A 166 -30.89 10.16 -3.52
C PRO A 166 -30.61 10.13 -2.01
N ASN A 167 -30.57 8.94 -1.41
CA ASN A 167 -30.28 8.77 0.01
C ASN A 167 -28.84 9.21 0.35
N ILE A 168 -27.87 8.93 -0.51
CA ILE A 168 -26.48 9.36 -0.31
C ILE A 168 -26.35 10.88 -0.44
N LYS A 169 -27.11 11.50 -1.35
CA LYS A 169 -27.16 12.96 -1.48
C LYS A 169 -27.71 13.60 -0.20
N GLU A 170 -28.80 13.08 0.35
CA GLU A 170 -29.40 13.56 1.59
C GLU A 170 -28.41 13.47 2.76
N ILE A 171 -27.73 12.33 2.91
CA ILE A 171 -26.67 12.13 3.90
C ILE A 171 -25.54 13.15 3.67
N TYR A 172 -25.01 13.26 2.45
CA TYR A 172 -23.92 14.20 2.18
C TYR A 172 -24.30 15.65 2.51
N ASP A 173 -25.46 16.12 2.07
CA ASP A 173 -25.90 17.48 2.32
C ASP A 173 -26.02 17.80 3.81
N LYS A 174 -26.44 16.80 4.61
CA LYS A 174 -26.59 16.93 6.06
C LYS A 174 -25.27 16.89 6.82
N PHE A 175 -24.33 16.03 6.42
CA PHE A 175 -23.13 15.75 7.21
C PHE A 175 -21.84 16.39 6.65
N LYS A 176 -21.83 16.96 5.44
CA LYS A 176 -20.60 17.49 4.79
C LYS A 176 -19.81 18.52 5.61
N GLU A 177 -20.47 19.25 6.51
CA GLU A 177 -19.83 20.24 7.39
C GLU A 177 -19.48 19.69 8.78
N ARG A 178 -19.88 18.45 9.10
CA ARG A 178 -19.63 17.81 10.40
C ARG A 178 -18.18 17.35 10.49
N GLU A 179 -17.51 17.77 11.56
CA GLU A 179 -16.24 17.18 11.94
C GLU A 179 -16.46 15.75 12.45
N THR A 180 -15.73 14.81 11.88
CA THR A 180 -15.86 13.38 12.16
C THR A 180 -14.48 12.75 12.24
N LYS A 181 -14.33 11.80 13.19
CA LYS A 181 -13.12 10.97 13.31
C LYS A 181 -12.98 9.99 12.15
N CYS A 182 -14.11 9.54 11.59
CA CYS A 182 -14.12 8.72 10.39
C CYS A 182 -13.89 9.57 9.14
N ASN A 183 -12.96 9.15 8.30
CA ASN A 183 -12.78 9.69 6.96
C ASN A 183 -13.72 8.97 5.99
N VAL A 184 -14.62 9.74 5.37
CA VAL A 184 -15.66 9.22 4.47
C VAL A 184 -15.37 9.64 3.05
N MET A 185 -15.24 8.66 2.17
CA MET A 185 -15.09 8.85 0.73
C MET A 185 -16.32 8.34 0.00
N ILE A 186 -17.04 9.25 -0.65
CA ILE A 186 -18.10 8.87 -1.58
C ILE A 186 -17.48 8.72 -2.97
N LEU A 187 -17.33 7.48 -3.41
CA LEU A 187 -16.94 7.18 -4.79
C LEU A 187 -18.16 7.24 -5.69
N VAL A 188 -18.18 8.15 -6.66
CA VAL A 188 -19.11 8.10 -7.78
C VAL A 188 -18.50 7.32 -8.96
N ARG A 189 -19.18 6.26 -9.41
CA ARG A 189 -18.72 5.43 -10.53
C ARG A 189 -19.88 4.86 -11.34
N LYS A 190 -19.66 4.62 -12.64
CA LYS A 190 -20.62 3.93 -13.50
C LYS A 190 -20.87 2.49 -13.03
N LYS A 191 -22.14 2.13 -12.92
CA LYS A 191 -22.60 0.79 -12.51
C LYS A 191 -22.32 -0.25 -13.60
N ASN A 192 -22.34 0.17 -14.86
CA ASN A 192 -22.15 -0.69 -16.02
C ASN A 192 -20.77 -0.55 -16.70
N GLN A 193 -19.78 -0.02 -15.99
CA GLN A 193 -18.40 0.09 -16.45
C GLN A 193 -17.73 -1.27 -16.59
N VAL A 194 -16.77 -1.40 -17.50
CA VAL A 194 -15.83 -2.53 -17.52
C VAL A 194 -14.64 -2.20 -16.60
N LEU A 195 -14.46 -2.99 -15.54
CA LEU A 195 -13.43 -2.83 -14.49
C LEU A 195 -12.50 -4.05 -14.43
N ASP A 196 -11.71 -4.22 -13.37
CA ASP A 196 -10.80 -5.36 -13.12
C ASP A 196 -11.40 -6.73 -13.45
N THR A 197 -10.58 -7.69 -13.88
CA THR A 197 -11.03 -9.03 -14.25
C THR A 197 -11.53 -9.86 -13.07
N ARG A 198 -11.28 -9.43 -11.83
CA ARG A 198 -11.63 -10.17 -10.60
C ARG A 198 -11.12 -11.62 -10.62
N GLY A 199 -9.82 -11.76 -10.92
CA GLY A 199 -9.19 -13.07 -11.07
C GLY A 199 -9.78 -13.91 -12.22
N GLY A 200 -10.30 -13.23 -13.24
CA GLY A 200 -10.99 -13.82 -14.37
C GLY A 200 -12.49 -14.06 -14.21
N ASN A 201 -13.12 -13.60 -13.12
CA ASN A 201 -14.53 -13.83 -12.83
C ASN A 201 -15.46 -12.67 -13.19
N ALA A 202 -14.94 -11.49 -13.56
CA ALA A 202 -15.77 -10.35 -13.94
C ALA A 202 -16.61 -10.68 -15.19
N PRO A 203 -17.95 -10.59 -15.14
CA PRO A 203 -18.82 -11.12 -16.20
C PRO A 203 -18.86 -10.24 -17.46
N ASN A 204 -18.49 -8.96 -17.36
CA ASN A 204 -18.44 -8.03 -18.50
C ASN A 204 -17.02 -7.77 -19.03
N ARG A 205 -16.04 -8.59 -18.64
CA ARG A 205 -14.65 -8.42 -19.04
C ARG A 205 -14.03 -9.70 -19.60
N SER A 206 -13.35 -9.57 -20.75
CA SER A 206 -12.58 -10.64 -21.36
C SER A 206 -11.25 -10.89 -20.63
N ASN A 207 -10.76 -12.13 -20.73
CA ASN A 207 -9.56 -12.63 -20.05
C ASN A 207 -8.48 -13.00 -21.06
N ASP A 208 -8.27 -12.15 -22.05
CA ASP A 208 -7.46 -12.47 -23.24
C ASP A 208 -5.95 -12.36 -22.99
N ILE A 209 -5.54 -12.06 -21.76
CA ILE A 209 -4.14 -11.79 -21.38
C ILE A 209 -3.73 -12.70 -20.23
N ILE A 210 -2.51 -13.19 -20.36
CA ILE A 210 -1.79 -13.91 -19.32
C ILE A 210 -0.73 -12.97 -18.74
N PHE A 211 -0.82 -12.73 -17.44
CA PHE A 211 0.10 -11.91 -16.67
C PHE A 211 1.13 -12.79 -15.97
N ASN A 212 2.38 -12.33 -15.96
CA ASN A 212 3.51 -13.04 -15.38
C ASN A 212 3.89 -12.47 -14.01
N SER A 213 3.70 -11.17 -13.79
CA SER A 213 4.23 -10.48 -12.61
C SER A 213 3.76 -11.11 -11.31
N LYS A 214 4.61 -11.00 -10.28
CA LYS A 214 4.29 -11.39 -8.90
C LYS A 214 3.10 -10.57 -8.35
N CYS A 215 2.61 -10.94 -7.17
CA CYS A 215 1.56 -10.17 -6.48
C CYS A 215 1.84 -10.08 -4.97
N VAL A 216 1.54 -8.92 -4.39
CA VAL A 216 1.79 -8.61 -2.98
C VAL A 216 0.60 -8.92 -2.08
N LEU A 217 -0.63 -8.98 -2.63
CA LEU A 217 -1.83 -9.22 -1.82
C LEU A 217 -1.72 -10.44 -0.90
N PRO A 218 -1.22 -11.60 -1.35
CA PRO A 218 -1.08 -12.77 -0.47
C PRO A 218 -0.09 -12.59 0.69
N PHE A 219 0.78 -11.59 0.63
CA PHE A 219 1.78 -11.28 1.65
C PHE A 219 1.28 -10.25 2.68
N ILE A 220 0.17 -9.55 2.41
CA ILE A 220 -0.31 -8.48 3.29
C ILE A 220 -1.78 -8.66 3.71
N GLN A 221 -2.57 -9.44 2.97
CA GLN A 221 -4.02 -9.53 3.12
C GLN A 221 -4.49 -10.95 3.45
N MET A 222 -5.39 -11.05 4.42
CA MET A 222 -6.23 -12.22 4.65
C MET A 222 -7.70 -11.88 4.39
N VAL A 223 -8.41 -12.74 3.65
CA VAL A 223 -9.85 -12.58 3.37
C VAL A 223 -10.61 -13.75 3.99
N ILE A 224 -11.40 -13.46 5.01
CA ILE A 224 -12.16 -14.42 5.81
C ILE A 224 -13.61 -14.43 5.33
N ARG A 225 -14.09 -15.62 4.94
CA ARG A 225 -15.47 -15.83 4.48
C ARG A 225 -16.41 -16.07 5.65
N PRO A 226 -17.75 -15.98 5.45
CA PRO A 226 -18.71 -16.16 6.53
C PRO A 226 -18.70 -17.57 7.16
N ASP A 227 -18.18 -18.59 6.46
CA ASP A 227 -18.03 -19.94 7.00
C ASP A 227 -16.70 -20.19 7.72
N GLY A 228 -15.90 -19.14 7.98
CA GLY A 228 -14.59 -19.21 8.64
C GLY A 228 -13.44 -19.57 7.71
N LYS A 229 -13.72 -20.00 6.48
CA LYS A 229 -12.68 -20.36 5.53
C LYS A 229 -12.02 -19.13 4.92
N VAL A 230 -10.72 -19.23 4.65
CA VAL A 230 -9.92 -18.13 4.11
C VAL A 230 -9.75 -18.26 2.59
N SER A 231 -10.01 -17.18 1.86
CA SER A 231 -9.79 -17.06 0.40
C SER A 231 -8.35 -16.68 0.08
N LYS A 232 -7.86 -17.01 -1.12
CA LYS A 232 -6.46 -16.68 -1.50
C LYS A 232 -6.15 -15.18 -1.61
N CYS A 233 -7.15 -14.35 -1.96
CA CYS A 233 -7.11 -12.88 -1.92
C CYS A 233 -8.52 -12.31 -2.23
N CYS A 234 -8.68 -10.98 -2.15
CA CYS A 234 -9.94 -10.29 -2.46
C CYS A 234 -10.39 -10.43 -3.94
N GLN A 235 -9.49 -10.81 -4.85
CA GLN A 235 -9.82 -11.05 -6.25
C GLN A 235 -10.46 -12.44 -6.48
N ASP A 236 -10.39 -13.34 -5.50
CA ASP A 236 -11.09 -14.64 -5.53
C ASP A 236 -12.55 -14.50 -5.05
N ALA A 237 -13.31 -13.61 -5.70
CA ALA A 237 -14.63 -13.19 -5.25
C ALA A 237 -15.67 -14.33 -5.19
N VAL A 238 -15.51 -15.33 -6.05
CA VAL A 238 -16.35 -16.55 -6.08
C VAL A 238 -15.87 -17.63 -5.11
N ALA A 239 -14.79 -17.35 -4.38
CA ALA A 239 -14.19 -18.22 -3.38
C ALA A 239 -13.79 -19.61 -3.91
N ALA A 240 -13.14 -19.63 -5.08
CA ALA A 240 -12.73 -20.85 -5.76
C ALA A 240 -11.57 -21.57 -5.06
N THR A 241 -10.78 -20.88 -4.24
CA THR A 241 -9.62 -21.44 -3.54
C THR A 241 -9.71 -21.18 -2.04
N THR A 242 -9.46 -22.21 -1.24
CA THR A 242 -9.39 -22.10 0.23
C THR A 242 -7.95 -22.29 0.67
N VAL A 243 -7.44 -21.37 1.50
CA VAL A 243 -6.06 -21.43 2.02
C VAL A 243 -5.96 -21.72 3.53
N GLY A 244 -7.10 -21.78 4.23
CA GLY A 244 -7.21 -22.14 5.65
C GLY A 244 -8.65 -22.10 6.16
N ASP A 245 -8.86 -22.51 7.41
CA ASP A 245 -10.18 -22.58 8.05
C ASP A 245 -10.13 -22.15 9.53
N LEU A 246 -10.60 -20.93 9.82
CA LEU A 246 -10.55 -20.32 11.16
C LEU A 246 -11.56 -20.92 12.15
N ALA A 247 -12.43 -21.82 11.69
CA ALA A 247 -13.23 -22.66 12.59
C ALA A 247 -12.43 -23.83 13.18
N LYS A 248 -11.20 -24.07 12.69
CA LYS A 248 -10.34 -25.20 13.08
C LYS A 248 -8.94 -24.80 13.47
N GLU A 249 -8.42 -23.75 12.85
CA GLU A 249 -7.04 -23.28 12.98
C GLU A 249 -7.06 -21.83 13.49
N SER A 250 -6.04 -21.44 14.26
CA SER A 250 -5.87 -20.04 14.63
C SER A 250 -5.44 -19.18 13.43
N ILE A 251 -5.62 -17.87 13.55
CA ILE A 251 -5.28 -16.92 12.48
C ILE A 251 -3.80 -17.01 12.08
N MET A 252 -2.90 -17.22 13.04
CA MET A 252 -1.47 -17.34 12.76
C MET A 252 -1.10 -18.72 12.24
N GLU A 253 -1.81 -19.78 12.62
CA GLU A 253 -1.64 -21.10 12.01
C GLU A 253 -2.04 -21.10 10.53
N VAL A 254 -3.09 -20.36 10.16
CA VAL A 254 -3.44 -20.16 8.74
C VAL A 254 -2.42 -19.26 8.04
N TRP A 255 -2.10 -18.09 8.63
CA TRP A 255 -1.22 -17.09 8.01
C TRP A 255 0.20 -17.61 7.77
N SER A 256 0.75 -18.33 8.74
CA SER A 256 2.07 -18.98 8.67
C SER A 256 1.98 -20.45 8.25
N GLY A 257 0.79 -20.92 7.88
CA GLY A 257 0.53 -22.31 7.56
C GLY A 257 1.20 -22.77 6.27
N LYS A 258 1.35 -24.09 6.14
CA LYS A 258 2.00 -24.71 4.97
C LYS A 258 1.31 -24.31 3.66
N ILE A 259 -0.02 -24.30 3.63
CA ILE A 259 -0.81 -24.00 2.43
C ILE A 259 -0.54 -22.56 1.97
N PHE A 260 -0.62 -21.60 2.89
CA PHE A 260 -0.46 -20.19 2.53
C PHE A 260 0.99 -19.83 2.21
N ARG A 261 1.97 -20.42 2.91
CA ARG A 261 3.39 -20.32 2.54
C ARG A 261 3.68 -20.89 1.17
N GLN A 262 3.16 -22.07 0.85
CA GLN A 262 3.34 -22.68 -0.47
C GLN A 262 2.69 -21.82 -1.58
N TYR A 263 1.55 -21.19 -1.29
CA TYR A 263 0.92 -20.24 -2.21
C TYR A 263 1.80 -19.01 -2.49
N ARG A 264 2.35 -18.38 -1.44
CA ARG A 264 3.31 -17.26 -1.57
C ARG A 264 4.59 -17.67 -2.31
N GLN A 265 5.14 -18.83 -2.00
CA GLN A 265 6.31 -19.39 -2.68
C GLN A 265 6.03 -19.63 -4.17
N THR A 266 4.91 -20.26 -4.50
CA THR A 266 4.51 -20.50 -5.91
C THR A 266 4.38 -19.19 -6.67
N LEU A 267 3.76 -18.17 -6.06
CA LEU A 267 3.61 -16.85 -6.65
C LEU A 267 4.96 -16.14 -6.84
N PHE A 268 5.93 -16.38 -5.96
CA PHE A 268 7.28 -15.85 -6.10
C PHE A 268 8.07 -16.58 -7.19
N ASP A 269 8.07 -17.91 -7.20
CA ASP A 269 8.89 -18.69 -8.15
C ASP A 269 8.34 -18.65 -9.58
N GLN A 270 7.01 -18.65 -9.73
CA GLN A 270 6.33 -18.83 -11.01
C GLN A 270 5.48 -17.63 -11.42
N GLY A 271 5.48 -16.58 -10.60
CA GLY A 271 4.61 -15.43 -10.82
C GLY A 271 3.13 -15.81 -10.78
N ARG A 272 2.30 -15.00 -11.44
CA ARG A 272 0.84 -15.25 -11.56
C ARG A 272 0.51 -16.53 -12.34
N ASN A 273 1.41 -17.00 -13.20
CA ASN A 273 1.19 -18.19 -14.03
C ASN A 273 1.11 -19.49 -13.23
N GLY A 274 1.78 -19.56 -12.08
CA GLY A 274 1.74 -20.74 -11.22
C GLY A 274 0.39 -20.98 -10.54
N ILE A 275 -0.54 -20.01 -10.60
CA ILE A 275 -1.82 -20.07 -9.89
C ILE A 275 -2.99 -19.77 -10.83
N LYS A 276 -3.91 -20.73 -10.93
CA LYS A 276 -5.17 -20.57 -11.66
C LYS A 276 -5.99 -19.37 -11.14
N GLY A 277 -6.38 -18.49 -12.06
CA GLY A 277 -7.14 -17.27 -11.80
C GLY A 277 -6.26 -16.06 -11.46
N CYS A 278 -5.01 -16.27 -11.02
CA CYS A 278 -4.05 -15.18 -10.87
C CYS A 278 -3.42 -14.80 -12.22
N ASN A 279 -3.21 -15.78 -13.10
CA ASN A 279 -2.67 -15.59 -14.44
C ASN A 279 -3.51 -14.65 -15.33
N THR A 280 -4.83 -14.54 -15.11
CA THR A 280 -5.70 -13.58 -15.81
C THR A 280 -6.11 -12.39 -14.95
N CYS A 281 -5.52 -12.26 -13.76
CA CYS A 281 -5.81 -11.17 -12.84
C CYS A 281 -5.00 -9.92 -13.20
N ASP A 282 -5.69 -8.86 -13.60
CA ASP A 282 -5.09 -7.58 -14.01
C ASP A 282 -5.01 -6.55 -12.87
N ALA A 283 -5.10 -7.03 -11.63
CA ALA A 283 -4.83 -6.27 -10.43
C ALA A 283 -3.31 -6.11 -10.28
N PHE A 284 -2.77 -5.05 -10.87
CA PHE A 284 -1.37 -4.68 -10.73
C PHE A 284 -1.17 -3.77 -9.54
N GLY A 285 -0.13 -4.05 -8.76
CA GLY A 285 0.36 -3.12 -7.77
C GLY A 285 -0.24 -3.27 -6.38
N LEU A 286 0.09 -2.26 -5.61
CA LEU A 286 -0.07 -2.08 -4.18
C LEU A 286 -1.44 -1.37 -3.96
N TRP A 287 -2.35 -1.97 -3.19
CA TRP A 287 -3.75 -1.53 -3.00
C TRP A 287 -3.90 -0.50 -1.86
N ASN A 288 -5.11 0.00 -1.56
CA ASN A 288 -5.39 0.88 -0.40
C ASN A 288 -4.97 0.35 0.98
N TYR A 289 -4.45 -0.86 1.01
CA TYR A 289 -4.05 -1.62 2.17
C TYR A 289 -2.54 -1.65 2.38
N ILE A 290 -1.77 -0.84 1.65
CA ILE A 290 -0.33 -0.79 1.82
C ILE A 290 -0.05 -0.07 3.14
N PRO A 291 0.53 -0.74 4.13
CA PRO A 291 1.01 -0.05 5.31
C PRO A 291 2.14 0.89 4.90
N SER A 292 2.30 1.96 5.66
CA SER A 292 3.41 2.92 5.52
C SER A 292 4.78 2.25 5.30
N GLU A 293 5.03 1.13 5.97
CA GLU A 293 6.25 0.31 5.85
C GLU A 293 6.58 -0.10 4.40
N TRP A 294 5.56 -0.52 3.64
CA TRP A 294 5.71 -1.00 2.27
C TRP A 294 5.93 0.16 1.29
N ILE A 295 5.39 1.35 1.58
CA ILE A 295 5.67 2.57 0.81
C ILE A 295 7.15 2.94 0.95
N GLY A 296 7.68 2.92 2.17
CA GLY A 296 9.10 3.15 2.43
C GLY A 296 10.00 2.14 1.71
N LYS A 297 9.65 0.85 1.85
CA LYS A 297 10.37 -0.24 1.20
C LYS A 297 10.44 -0.10 -0.31
N ALA A 298 9.31 0.19 -0.95
CA ALA A 298 9.28 0.30 -2.39
C ALA A 298 9.92 1.61 -2.90
N LEU A 299 9.92 2.69 -2.10
CA LEU A 299 10.70 3.90 -2.40
C LEU A 299 12.21 3.60 -2.37
N ARG A 300 12.68 2.86 -1.35
CA ARG A 300 14.07 2.42 -1.26
C ARG A 300 14.46 1.55 -2.45
N ILE A 301 13.62 0.58 -2.82
CA ILE A 301 13.85 -0.28 -3.99
C ILE A 301 13.92 0.53 -5.28
N PHE A 302 13.05 1.54 -5.43
CA PHE A 302 13.14 2.47 -6.56
C PHE A 302 14.50 3.14 -6.63
N VAL A 303 14.95 3.74 -5.52
CA VAL A 303 16.28 4.37 -5.44
C VAL A 303 17.38 3.37 -5.78
N ASP A 304 17.35 2.17 -5.21
CA ASP A 304 18.37 1.13 -5.42
C ASP A 304 18.44 0.73 -6.91
N ILE A 305 17.30 0.58 -7.58
CA ILE A 305 17.23 0.33 -9.03
C ILE A 305 17.92 1.46 -9.80
N ILE A 306 17.59 2.72 -9.51
CA ILE A 306 18.20 3.85 -10.23
C ILE A 306 19.69 3.96 -9.93
N ALA A 307 20.11 3.77 -8.69
CA ALA A 307 21.51 3.78 -8.29
C ALA A 307 22.32 2.71 -9.03
N GLU A 308 21.77 1.51 -9.19
CA GLU A 308 22.39 0.43 -9.96
C GLU A 308 22.58 0.82 -11.43
N LYS A 309 21.54 1.38 -12.06
CA LYS A 309 21.60 1.84 -13.46
C LYS A 309 22.59 2.99 -13.65
N ARG A 310 22.65 3.92 -12.67
CA ARG A 310 23.53 5.09 -12.71
C ARG A 310 25.01 4.73 -12.81
N LYS A 311 25.42 3.55 -12.32
CA LYS A 311 26.82 3.09 -12.38
C LYS A 311 27.39 3.12 -13.81
N ASN A 312 26.55 2.83 -14.81
CA ASN A 312 26.98 2.68 -16.21
C ASN A 312 26.18 3.54 -17.20
N ARG A 313 25.15 4.28 -16.75
CA ARG A 313 24.26 5.06 -17.63
C ARG A 313 24.01 6.45 -17.06
N LYS A 314 23.72 7.40 -17.94
CA LYS A 314 23.14 8.70 -17.57
C LYS A 314 21.69 8.49 -17.11
N ILE A 315 21.21 9.29 -16.15
CA ILE A 315 19.82 9.18 -15.66
C ILE A 315 19.01 10.36 -16.15
N TYR A 316 17.90 10.07 -16.82
CA TYR A 316 17.00 11.09 -17.34
C TYR A 316 15.60 10.90 -16.75
N LEU A 317 14.90 12.00 -16.49
CA LEU A 317 13.51 11.96 -16.05
C LEU A 317 12.60 12.49 -17.15
N TYR A 318 11.51 11.78 -17.43
CA TYR A 318 10.53 12.22 -18.42
C TYR A 318 9.50 13.21 -17.82
N GLU A 319 9.01 14.13 -18.66
CA GLU A 319 8.26 15.35 -18.30
C GLU A 319 6.92 15.17 -17.58
N PHE A 320 6.80 15.68 -16.35
CA PHE A 320 5.56 16.15 -15.72
C PHE A 320 5.94 17.02 -14.51
N CYS A 321 6.00 18.34 -14.68
CA CYS A 321 6.94 19.17 -13.92
C CYS A 321 6.82 19.10 -12.39
N LYS A 322 5.62 18.87 -11.82
CA LYS A 322 5.43 18.73 -10.37
C LYS A 322 5.94 17.37 -9.86
N GLU A 323 5.57 16.28 -10.53
CA GLU A 323 5.90 14.90 -10.18
C GLU A 323 7.37 14.61 -10.50
N THR A 324 7.85 15.06 -11.65
CA THR A 324 9.26 15.01 -12.04
C THR A 324 10.14 15.78 -11.06
N LYS A 325 9.71 16.95 -10.57
CA LYS A 325 10.42 17.67 -9.51
C LYS A 325 10.58 16.84 -8.26
N HIS A 326 9.50 16.17 -7.86
CA HIS A 326 9.54 15.34 -6.67
C HIS A 326 10.48 14.13 -6.85
N THR A 327 10.37 13.41 -7.96
CA THR A 327 11.26 12.30 -8.28
C THR A 327 12.71 12.74 -8.38
N ALA A 328 12.98 13.89 -9.01
CA ALA A 328 14.32 14.48 -9.06
C ALA A 328 14.86 14.76 -7.65
N GLN A 329 14.04 15.37 -6.79
CA GLN A 329 14.44 15.67 -5.41
C GLN A 329 14.78 14.39 -4.65
N ILE A 330 13.94 13.34 -4.74
CA ILE A 330 14.26 12.02 -4.16
C ILE A 330 15.64 11.57 -4.63
N LEU A 331 15.88 11.52 -5.94
CA LEU A 331 17.15 11.02 -6.48
C LEU A 331 18.35 11.88 -6.04
N LEU A 332 18.22 13.21 -6.04
CA LEU A 332 19.26 14.14 -5.61
C LEU A 332 19.58 14.03 -4.12
N ASP A 333 18.56 13.93 -3.26
CA ASP A 333 18.73 13.70 -1.81
C ASP A 333 19.46 12.37 -1.55
N ASN A 334 19.36 11.46 -2.52
CA ASN A 334 20.02 10.16 -2.55
C ASN A 334 21.38 10.17 -3.27
N GLY A 335 21.95 11.33 -3.57
CA GLY A 335 23.25 11.43 -4.25
C GLY A 335 23.26 10.88 -5.68
N ILE A 336 22.09 10.60 -6.26
CA ILE A 336 21.94 10.15 -7.64
C ILE A 336 21.79 11.41 -8.50
N LYS A 337 22.82 11.71 -9.28
CA LYS A 337 22.77 12.79 -10.27
C LYS A 337 21.73 12.47 -11.34
N VAL A 338 20.79 13.39 -11.53
CA VAL A 338 19.91 13.47 -12.71
C VAL A 338 20.64 14.25 -13.80
N ASP A 339 20.89 13.61 -14.94
CA ASP A 339 21.66 14.20 -16.05
C ASP A 339 20.81 15.07 -16.97
N GLY A 340 19.48 14.94 -16.95
CA GLY A 340 18.57 15.80 -17.71
C GLY A 340 17.09 15.50 -17.48
N ILE A 341 16.24 16.48 -17.77
CA ILE A 341 14.79 16.35 -17.85
C ILE A 341 14.40 16.32 -19.32
N ILE A 342 13.67 15.29 -19.73
CA ILE A 342 13.23 15.14 -21.12
C ILE A 342 11.83 15.70 -21.27
N GLY A 343 11.65 16.66 -22.17
CA GLY A 343 10.37 17.28 -22.50
C GLY A 343 10.33 18.79 -22.21
N LYS A 344 9.12 19.33 -22.00
CA LYS A 344 8.81 20.76 -21.91
C LYS A 344 8.47 21.15 -20.48
N CYS A 345 9.47 21.18 -19.61
CA CYS A 345 9.32 21.81 -18.29
C CYS A 345 9.91 23.22 -18.25
N ASP A 346 9.43 24.02 -17.31
CA ASP A 346 10.02 25.34 -17.04
C ASP A 346 11.38 25.15 -16.34
N GLU A 347 12.44 25.69 -16.93
CA GLU A 347 13.81 25.67 -16.39
C GLU A 347 13.88 26.22 -14.95
N ASN A 348 12.98 27.15 -14.60
CA ASN A 348 12.91 27.72 -13.25
C ASN A 348 12.51 26.69 -12.18
N VAL A 349 11.85 25.59 -12.58
CA VAL A 349 11.43 24.52 -11.67
C VAL A 349 12.60 23.61 -11.29
N PHE A 350 13.59 23.46 -12.18
CA PHE A 350 14.69 22.49 -12.08
C PHE A 350 16.06 23.20 -12.14
N LYS A 351 16.37 24.00 -11.11
CA LYS A 351 17.65 24.74 -11.05
C LYS A 351 18.86 23.81 -11.23
N GLY A 352 19.58 23.97 -12.34
CA GLY A 352 20.84 23.27 -12.62
C GLY A 352 20.72 21.88 -13.27
N ILE A 353 19.51 21.44 -13.65
CA ILE A 353 19.31 20.22 -14.45
C ILE A 353 18.93 20.64 -15.87
N PRO A 354 19.63 20.20 -16.92
CA PRO A 354 19.31 20.60 -18.29
C PRO A 354 17.98 20.01 -18.75
N ILE A 355 17.23 20.79 -19.53
CA ILE A 355 16.02 20.34 -20.21
C ILE A 355 16.38 19.95 -21.64
N MET A 356 15.89 18.79 -22.09
CA MET A 356 16.32 18.13 -23.32
C MET A 356 15.12 17.70 -24.15
N ASP A 357 15.26 17.70 -25.48
CA ASP A 357 14.29 17.05 -26.36
C ASP A 357 14.46 15.52 -26.30
N MET A 358 13.37 14.78 -26.49
CA MET A 358 13.43 13.31 -26.53
C MET A 358 14.35 12.80 -27.63
N ASN A 359 14.42 13.50 -28.76
CA ASN A 359 15.28 13.14 -29.89
C ASN A 359 16.77 13.35 -29.58
N ASP A 360 17.10 14.20 -28.61
CA ASP A 360 18.48 14.45 -28.18
C ASP A 360 18.96 13.41 -27.16
N VAL A 361 18.05 12.60 -26.61
CA VAL A 361 18.38 11.56 -25.64
C VAL A 361 18.72 10.27 -26.35
N ILE A 362 20.01 9.97 -26.42
CA ILE A 362 20.50 8.66 -26.83
C ILE A 362 20.19 7.66 -25.71
N VAL A 363 19.12 6.89 -25.87
CA VAL A 363 18.72 5.91 -24.85
C VAL A 363 19.78 4.83 -24.68
N GLU A 364 20.61 4.50 -25.68
CA GLU A 364 21.74 3.56 -25.49
C GLU A 364 22.71 4.00 -24.36
N GLU A 365 22.91 5.30 -24.16
CA GLU A 365 23.77 5.85 -23.09
C GLU A 365 22.99 6.22 -21.81
N GLY A 366 21.66 6.20 -21.87
CA GLY A 366 20.75 6.78 -20.87
C GLY A 366 19.75 5.79 -20.30
N PHE A 367 19.31 6.00 -19.06
CA PHE A 367 18.19 5.28 -18.47
C PHE A 367 17.08 6.27 -18.12
N VAL A 368 15.89 6.06 -18.69
CA VAL A 368 14.78 7.01 -18.56
C VAL A 368 13.83 6.58 -17.45
N VAL A 369 13.50 7.49 -16.55
CA VAL A 369 12.50 7.27 -15.51
C VAL A 369 11.26 8.08 -15.85
N PHE A 370 10.14 7.39 -15.96
CA PHE A 370 8.83 7.98 -16.18
C PHE A 370 8.09 8.08 -14.83
N PRO A 371 7.87 9.29 -14.28
CA PRO A 371 7.14 9.48 -13.02
C PRO A 371 5.64 9.10 -13.09
N PHE A 372 5.14 8.87 -14.31
CA PHE A 372 3.76 8.61 -14.65
C PHE A 372 3.71 7.90 -16.01
N ASP A 373 2.55 7.38 -16.39
CA ASP A 373 2.40 6.61 -17.63
C ASP A 373 2.03 7.53 -18.79
N THR A 374 2.96 7.78 -19.71
CA THR A 374 2.74 8.54 -20.96
C THR A 374 2.65 7.60 -22.14
N PHE A 375 1.43 7.12 -22.43
CA PHE A 375 1.21 6.08 -23.42
C PHE A 375 1.85 6.37 -24.78
N GLU A 376 1.66 7.58 -25.31
CA GLU A 376 2.18 7.93 -26.64
C GLU A 376 3.71 7.82 -26.72
N VAL A 377 4.40 8.30 -25.70
CA VAL A 377 5.87 8.36 -25.70
C VAL A 377 6.45 7.00 -25.42
N ILE A 378 5.89 6.28 -24.45
CA ILE A 378 6.38 4.95 -24.10
C ILE A 378 6.13 3.97 -25.26
N ASN A 379 4.98 4.06 -25.95
CA ASN A 379 4.73 3.26 -27.14
C ASN A 379 5.79 3.55 -28.22
N LYS A 380 6.13 4.82 -28.46
CA LYS A 380 7.22 5.18 -29.38
C LYS A 380 8.56 4.59 -28.94
N LEU A 381 8.87 4.54 -27.64
CA LEU A 381 10.10 3.90 -27.17
C LEU A 381 10.11 2.39 -27.42
N GLU A 382 8.99 1.72 -27.15
CA GLU A 382 8.84 0.28 -27.40
C GLU A 382 8.91 -0.05 -28.90
N GLU A 383 8.30 0.77 -29.77
CA GLU A 383 8.42 0.67 -31.23
C GLU A 383 9.88 0.84 -31.72
N ASN A 384 10.70 1.60 -30.97
CA ASN A 384 12.14 1.74 -31.20
C ASN A 384 12.97 0.66 -30.48
N ASN A 385 12.35 -0.46 -30.09
CA ASN A 385 12.98 -1.62 -29.44
C ASN A 385 13.59 -1.36 -28.05
N LEU A 386 13.17 -0.31 -27.36
CA LEU A 386 13.58 -0.07 -25.97
C LEU A 386 12.74 -0.91 -25.02
N VAL A 387 13.39 -1.47 -24.00
CA VAL A 387 12.77 -2.47 -23.12
C VAL A 387 12.61 -1.93 -21.70
N VAL A 388 11.41 -2.04 -21.14
CA VAL A 388 11.14 -1.67 -19.73
C VAL A 388 12.02 -2.49 -18.77
N GLY A 389 12.53 -1.85 -17.72
CA GLY A 389 13.53 -2.41 -16.80
C GLY A 389 14.96 -2.44 -17.33
N LYS A 390 15.16 -2.55 -18.64
CA LYS A 390 16.48 -2.44 -19.26
C LYS A 390 16.84 -0.99 -19.51
N ASP A 391 16.03 -0.28 -20.28
CA ASP A 391 16.29 1.05 -20.87
C ASP A 391 15.48 2.17 -20.22
N PHE A 392 14.31 1.85 -19.70
CA PHE A 392 13.49 2.78 -18.95
C PHE A 392 12.66 2.07 -17.89
N ILE A 393 12.17 2.79 -16.88
CA ILE A 393 11.14 2.30 -15.97
C ILE A 393 10.04 3.32 -15.78
N ILE A 394 8.87 2.84 -15.39
CA ILE A 394 7.76 3.68 -14.99
C ILE A 394 7.69 3.62 -13.47
N TYR A 395 8.21 4.65 -12.83
CA TYR A 395 8.06 4.82 -11.39
C TYR A 395 6.89 5.75 -11.15
N ARG A 396 5.73 5.17 -10.86
CA ARG A 396 4.70 5.92 -10.15
C ARG A 396 5.10 5.97 -8.68
N PRO A 397 5.16 7.16 -8.04
CA PRO A 397 5.16 7.23 -6.59
C PRO A 397 4.09 6.27 -6.06
N LEU A 398 4.47 5.39 -5.14
CA LEU A 398 3.68 4.22 -4.70
C LEU A 398 2.26 4.54 -4.23
N THR A 399 2.01 5.81 -3.92
CA THR A 399 0.73 6.40 -3.55
C THR A 399 -0.25 6.57 -4.71
N LEU A 400 0.18 6.41 -5.97
CA LEU A 400 -0.63 6.68 -7.17
C LEU A 400 -1.00 5.42 -7.96
N GLN A 401 -0.65 4.22 -7.47
CA GLN A 401 -1.01 3.01 -8.21
C GLN A 401 -2.49 2.69 -8.05
N HIS A 402 -3.06 2.73 -6.85
CA HIS A 402 -4.51 2.61 -6.64
C HIS A 402 -4.94 3.13 -5.25
N ALA A 403 -4.88 4.46 -5.00
CA ALA A 403 -6.12 5.01 -4.44
C ALA A 403 -7.21 4.45 -5.37
N PRO A 404 -8.32 3.88 -4.87
CA PRO A 404 -9.33 3.56 -5.87
C PRO A 404 -9.58 4.96 -6.51
N PHE A 405 -9.62 5.07 -7.83
CA PHE A 405 -9.81 6.35 -8.55
C PHE A 405 -8.55 7.13 -8.93
N ASP A 406 -8.68 7.71 -10.12
CA ASP A 406 -8.19 9.01 -10.51
C ASP A 406 -8.68 10.08 -9.51
N ILE A 407 -8.21 10.01 -8.25
CA ILE A 407 -8.54 11.00 -7.22
C ILE A 407 -7.88 12.32 -7.60
N VAL A 408 -8.70 13.37 -7.72
CA VAL A 408 -8.23 14.75 -7.65
C VAL A 408 -7.60 14.97 -6.28
N ASP A 409 -6.29 15.26 -6.34
CA ASP A 409 -5.29 15.49 -5.31
C ASP A 409 -5.74 16.39 -4.11
N ASN A 410 -6.52 15.87 -3.15
CA ASN A 410 -6.88 16.61 -1.93
C ASN A 410 -5.77 16.61 -0.85
N ASP A 411 -5.62 17.74 -0.16
CA ASP A 411 -4.43 18.12 0.62
C ASP A 411 -4.19 17.34 1.94
N GLU A 412 -5.19 16.70 2.55
CA GLU A 412 -5.00 16.08 3.88
C GLU A 412 -4.24 14.76 3.85
N ASN A 413 -4.47 13.91 2.85
CA ASN A 413 -3.66 12.69 2.65
C ASN A 413 -2.21 13.04 2.24
N LYS A 414 -1.94 14.24 1.73
CA LYS A 414 -0.56 14.69 1.47
C LYS A 414 0.27 14.79 2.75
N ASN A 415 -0.34 14.99 3.92
CA ASN A 415 0.41 15.22 5.15
C ASN A 415 1.03 13.94 5.73
N VAL A 416 0.27 12.83 5.84
CA VAL A 416 0.81 11.57 6.38
C VAL A 416 1.82 10.94 5.42
N TYR A 417 1.46 10.85 4.13
CA TYR A 417 2.37 10.31 3.10
C TYR A 417 3.55 11.25 2.82
N GLY A 418 3.35 12.57 2.90
CA GLY A 418 4.42 13.55 2.83
C GLY A 418 5.39 13.43 4.00
N ASN A 419 4.90 13.15 5.21
CA ASN A 419 5.73 12.95 6.40
C ASN A 419 6.60 11.69 6.30
N LEU A 420 6.03 10.56 5.89
CA LEU A 420 6.80 9.32 5.68
C LEU A 420 7.79 9.43 4.53
N LYS A 421 7.39 10.07 3.44
CA LYS A 421 8.26 10.32 2.30
C LYS A 421 9.44 11.22 2.66
N ASN A 422 9.19 12.26 3.45
CA ASN A 422 10.25 13.11 4.02
C ASN A 422 11.15 12.30 4.97
N PHE A 423 10.57 11.49 5.85
CA PHE A 423 11.30 10.61 6.76
C PHE A 423 12.25 9.66 6.02
N TYR A 424 11.75 8.88 5.07
CA TYR A 424 12.58 7.99 4.27
C TYR A 424 13.58 8.76 3.42
N GLY A 425 13.20 9.93 2.88
CA GLY A 425 14.11 10.87 2.23
C GLY A 425 15.36 11.18 3.06
N LYS A 426 15.17 11.46 4.36
CA LYS A 426 16.28 11.76 5.29
C LYS A 426 17.18 10.56 5.60
N LEU A 427 16.63 9.35 5.60
CA LEU A 427 17.36 8.12 5.96
C LEU A 427 18.28 7.62 4.86
N LEU A 428 18.01 7.97 3.61
CA LEU A 428 18.65 7.32 2.48
C LEU A 428 20.15 7.64 2.37
N ASN A 429 20.94 6.61 2.09
CA ASN A 429 22.42 6.64 2.03
C ASN A 429 23.10 7.14 3.31
N LYS A 430 22.39 7.14 4.44
CA LYS A 430 22.95 7.37 5.76
C LYS A 430 23.05 6.04 6.49
N LYS A 431 24.06 5.91 7.35
CA LYS A 431 24.05 4.87 8.38
C LYS A 431 22.91 5.21 9.35
N ILE A 432 21.98 4.28 9.49
CA ILE A 432 20.84 4.45 10.40
C ILE A 432 21.28 3.94 11.76
N ILE A 433 21.32 4.81 12.74
CA ILE A 433 21.59 4.47 14.13
C ILE A 433 20.27 4.55 14.87
N ILE A 434 19.94 3.53 15.67
CA ILE A 434 18.69 3.54 16.44
C ILE A 434 19.02 3.76 17.92
N PHE A 435 18.38 4.76 18.52
CA PHE A 435 18.55 5.07 19.94
C PHE A 435 17.38 4.51 20.74
N GLY A 436 17.67 3.54 21.61
CA GLY A 436 16.71 2.80 22.42
C GLY A 436 16.64 1.33 22.01
N THR A 437 16.63 0.45 23.01
CA THR A 437 16.55 -1.02 22.84
C THR A 437 15.38 -1.64 23.62
N GLY A 438 14.30 -0.86 23.80
CA GLY A 438 13.06 -1.30 24.43
C GLY A 438 12.02 -1.75 23.40
N MET A 439 10.82 -2.11 23.86
CA MET A 439 9.72 -2.54 22.97
C MET A 439 9.37 -1.51 21.88
N ALA A 440 9.47 -0.22 22.21
CA ALA A 440 9.33 0.87 21.24
C ALA A 440 10.27 0.74 20.04
N SER A 441 11.50 0.26 20.26
CA SER A 441 12.47 0.05 19.17
C SER A 441 12.07 -1.07 18.22
N VAL A 442 11.49 -2.16 18.74
CA VAL A 442 10.95 -3.26 17.91
C VAL A 442 9.90 -2.70 16.96
N ASN A 443 8.93 -1.96 17.50
CA ASN A 443 7.85 -1.36 16.70
C ASN A 443 8.38 -0.37 15.66
N VAL A 444 9.33 0.50 16.00
CA VAL A 444 9.92 1.45 15.06
C VAL A 444 10.71 0.74 13.97
N ILE A 445 11.53 -0.26 14.33
CA ILE A 445 12.34 -1.03 13.38
C ILE A 445 11.44 -1.76 12.40
N GLU A 446 10.44 -2.47 12.90
CA GLU A 446 9.57 -3.32 12.08
C GLU A 446 8.65 -2.48 11.20
N LYS A 447 7.88 -1.55 11.80
CA LYS A 447 6.93 -0.71 11.07
C LYS A 447 7.60 0.27 10.10
N LEU A 448 8.86 0.65 10.33
CA LEU A 448 9.59 1.50 9.37
C LEU A 448 10.58 0.70 8.52
N SER A 449 10.71 -0.61 8.74
CA SER A 449 11.67 -1.49 8.06
C SER A 449 13.11 -0.94 8.09
N LEU A 450 13.54 -0.40 9.24
CA LEU A 450 14.86 0.19 9.39
C LEU A 450 15.91 -0.90 9.55
N ASN A 451 17.03 -0.75 8.85
CA ASN A 451 18.22 -1.57 9.09
C ASN A 451 19.22 -0.73 9.89
N ALA A 452 19.34 -1.02 11.18
CA ALA A 452 20.26 -0.31 12.06
C ALA A 452 21.71 -0.78 11.83
N GLU A 453 22.62 0.17 11.66
CA GLU A 453 24.06 -0.10 11.67
C GLU A 453 24.49 -0.57 13.07
N TYR A 454 24.00 0.11 14.11
CA TYR A 454 24.15 -0.24 15.51
C TYR A 454 23.10 0.49 16.37
N PHE A 455 23.00 0.08 17.63
CA PHE A 455 22.07 0.65 18.61
C PHE A 455 22.81 1.53 19.63
N LEU A 456 22.12 2.54 20.14
CA LEU A 456 22.54 3.35 21.28
C LEU A 456 21.57 3.16 22.44
N ASP A 457 22.08 3.08 23.67
CA ASP A 457 21.23 3.04 24.87
C ASP A 457 21.91 3.74 26.04
N ASN A 458 21.16 4.41 26.91
CA ASN A 458 21.73 5.05 28.10
C ASN A 458 22.06 4.03 29.22
N ASN A 459 21.52 2.81 29.15
CA ASN A 459 21.80 1.77 30.12
C ASN A 459 23.17 1.12 29.86
N SER A 460 24.15 1.44 30.71
CA SER A 460 25.52 0.92 30.60
C SER A 460 25.63 -0.58 30.69
N ASN A 461 24.66 -1.27 31.31
CA ASN A 461 24.69 -2.73 31.42
C ASN A 461 24.45 -3.42 30.07
N LYS A 462 23.87 -2.71 29.09
CA LYS A 462 23.59 -3.25 27.75
C LYS A 462 24.74 -3.03 26.76
N TRP A 463 25.73 -2.21 27.09
CA TRP A 463 26.79 -1.86 26.14
C TRP A 463 27.68 -3.06 25.83
N GLY A 464 27.90 -3.33 24.54
CA GLY A 464 28.62 -4.50 24.05
C GLY A 464 27.75 -5.74 23.87
N GLU A 465 26.49 -5.72 24.31
CA GLU A 465 25.52 -6.77 23.97
C GLU A 465 25.05 -6.65 22.51
N LYS A 466 24.50 -7.75 21.99
CA LYS A 466 23.85 -7.77 20.68
C LYS A 466 22.35 -7.54 20.83
N TYR A 467 21.79 -6.75 19.90
CA TYR A 467 20.35 -6.56 19.74
C TYR A 467 20.01 -6.64 18.25
N TYR A 468 19.00 -7.44 17.92
CA TYR A 468 18.85 -8.01 16.57
C TYR A 468 20.17 -8.67 16.13
N ASN A 469 20.86 -8.10 15.13
CA ASN A 469 22.10 -8.63 14.55
C ASN A 469 23.31 -7.70 14.71
N THR A 470 23.18 -6.61 15.47
CA THR A 470 24.26 -5.62 15.68
C THR A 470 24.43 -5.27 17.16
N ASN A 471 25.47 -4.49 17.48
CA ASN A 471 25.87 -4.20 18.85
C ASN A 471 25.17 -2.95 19.41
N ILE A 472 25.02 -2.92 20.74
CA ILE A 472 24.60 -1.75 21.49
C ILE A 472 25.83 -1.00 22.00
N PHE A 473 25.85 0.32 21.80
CA PHE A 473 26.94 1.19 22.25
C PHE A 473 26.46 2.30 23.18
N ASN A 474 27.44 2.88 23.87
CA ASN A 474 27.27 4.15 24.57
C ASN A 474 26.92 5.27 23.55
N PRO A 475 26.00 6.20 23.87
CA PRO A 475 25.67 7.36 23.04
C PRO A 475 26.87 8.13 22.50
N LYS A 476 27.98 8.23 23.25
CA LYS A 476 29.22 8.91 22.83
C LYS A 476 29.85 8.30 21.58
N LYS A 477 29.51 7.06 21.22
CA LYS A 477 29.96 6.40 19.98
C LYS A 477 29.64 7.22 18.74
N VAL A 478 28.56 8.00 18.77
CA VAL A 478 28.14 8.83 17.64
C VAL A 478 29.16 9.91 17.27
N LEU A 479 29.99 10.34 18.22
CA LEU A 479 31.03 11.37 18.03
C LEU A 479 32.24 10.86 17.23
N GLU A 480 32.36 9.54 17.07
CA GLU A 480 33.42 8.91 16.27
C GLU A 480 33.06 8.84 14.77
N GLU A 481 31.82 9.15 14.42
CA GLU A 481 31.31 9.09 13.05
C GLU A 481 31.18 10.49 12.44
N HIS A 482 31.30 10.59 11.12
CA HIS A 482 31.05 11.85 10.43
C HIS A 482 29.56 12.18 10.42
N GLU A 483 29.14 13.28 11.05
CA GLU A 483 27.74 13.72 11.16
C GLU A 483 26.99 13.77 9.82
N GLY A 484 27.68 14.09 8.73
CA GLY A 484 27.08 14.11 7.38
C GLY A 484 26.67 12.74 6.84
N LYS A 485 27.04 11.63 7.48
CA LYS A 485 26.83 10.26 7.00
C LYS A 485 25.89 9.43 7.88
N ILE A 486 25.37 9.98 8.97
CA ILE A 486 24.55 9.27 9.94
C ILE A 486 23.17 9.93 10.10
N ILE A 487 22.17 9.13 10.47
CA ILE A 487 20.89 9.60 11.02
C ILE A 487 20.62 8.79 12.28
N ILE A 488 20.15 9.47 13.32
CA ILE A 488 19.76 8.84 14.58
C ILE A 488 18.24 8.83 14.64
N VAL A 489 17.65 7.63 14.62
CA VAL A 489 16.23 7.44 14.86
C VAL A 489 16.04 7.07 16.32
N VAL A 490 15.43 7.96 17.10
CA VAL A 490 15.15 7.73 18.51
C VAL A 490 13.86 6.91 18.60
N ALA A 491 13.97 5.70 19.12
CA ALA A 491 12.86 4.77 19.28
C ALA A 491 12.54 4.57 20.77
N SER A 492 12.09 5.65 21.40
CA SER A 492 11.84 5.72 22.84
C SER A 492 10.78 6.79 23.14
N GLN A 493 9.94 6.53 24.13
CA GLN A 493 8.96 7.50 24.62
C GLN A 493 9.61 8.74 25.27
N HIS A 494 10.91 8.67 25.55
CA HIS A 494 11.71 9.76 26.12
C HIS A 494 12.44 10.58 25.05
N TYR A 495 11.82 10.79 23.88
CA TYR A 495 12.41 11.45 22.71
C TYR A 495 13.09 12.78 23.07
N GLU A 496 12.38 13.71 23.70
CA GLU A 496 12.91 15.06 23.99
C GLU A 496 14.15 15.04 24.90
N SER A 497 14.19 14.14 25.88
CA SER A 497 15.36 14.00 26.76
C SER A 497 16.58 13.46 26.00
N ILE A 498 16.38 12.49 25.13
CA ILE A 498 17.45 11.87 24.32
C ILE A 498 17.95 12.86 23.26
N LYS A 499 17.03 13.58 22.62
CA LYS A 499 17.34 14.63 21.65
C LYS A 499 18.21 15.72 22.29
N ASN A 500 17.82 16.25 23.44
CA ASN A 500 18.59 17.27 24.15
C ASN A 500 19.99 16.76 24.53
N GLN A 501 20.10 15.52 25.03
CA GLN A 501 21.38 14.88 25.31
C GLN A 501 22.29 14.85 24.07
N LEU A 502 21.77 14.41 22.92
CA LEU A 502 22.54 14.31 21.69
C LEU A 502 22.97 15.69 21.16
N VAL A 503 22.10 16.69 21.25
CA VAL A 503 22.41 18.08 20.86
C VAL A 503 23.48 18.69 21.77
N GLU A 504 23.41 18.48 23.09
CA GLU A 504 24.44 18.91 24.04
C GLU A 504 25.80 18.25 23.76
N MET A 505 25.79 17.03 23.23
CA MET A 505 26.99 16.32 22.79
C MET A 505 27.55 16.83 21.45
N GLY A 506 26.84 17.71 20.75
CA GLY A 506 27.25 18.32 19.49
C GLY A 506 26.55 17.79 18.25
N VAL A 507 25.62 16.82 18.36
CA VAL A 507 24.90 16.29 17.21
C VAL A 507 23.90 17.31 16.69
N SER A 508 23.98 17.63 15.40
CA SER A 508 23.04 18.54 14.75
C SER A 508 21.59 18.03 14.83
N GLU A 509 20.65 18.91 15.21
CA GLU A 509 19.25 18.56 15.49
C GLU A 509 18.53 17.93 14.27
N ASP A 510 18.88 18.32 13.05
CA ASP A 510 18.31 17.79 11.81
C ASP A 510 18.64 16.30 11.57
N LYS A 511 19.61 15.75 12.30
CA LYS A 511 20.01 14.33 12.24
C LYS A 511 19.26 13.45 13.23
N ILE A 512 18.50 14.04 14.14
CA ILE A 512 17.79 13.34 15.20
C ILE A 512 16.31 13.29 14.80
N LEU A 513 15.80 12.08 14.58
CA LEU A 513 14.42 11.85 14.19
C LEU A 513 13.68 11.14 15.32
N ASP A 514 12.47 11.62 15.62
CA ASP A 514 11.54 10.92 16.50
C ASP A 514 10.94 9.74 15.74
N GLY A 515 11.41 8.53 16.00
CA GLY A 515 10.93 7.32 15.33
C GLY A 515 9.48 7.00 15.65
N LEU A 516 8.99 7.35 16.84
CA LEU A 516 7.61 7.07 17.26
C LEU A 516 6.62 7.92 16.47
N LYS A 517 6.95 9.19 16.20
CA LYS A 517 6.13 10.11 15.40
C LYS A 517 5.81 9.62 13.98
N TYR A 518 6.60 8.69 13.44
CA TYR A 518 6.41 8.14 12.09
C TYR A 518 5.66 6.80 12.08
N ILE A 519 5.36 6.24 13.25
CA ILE A 519 4.60 4.98 13.40
C ILE A 519 3.29 5.13 14.18
N GLU A 520 3.08 6.31 14.79
CA GLU A 520 1.80 6.83 15.31
C GLU A 520 0.96 7.39 14.17
#